data_AF-A0A8S9FWF9-F1
#
_entry.id   AF-A0A8S9FWF9-F1
#
_cell.length_a   1.000
_cell.length_b   1.000
_cell.length_c   1.000
_cell.angle_alpha   90.00
_cell.angle_beta   90.00
_cell.angle_gamma   90.00
#
_symmetry.space_group_name_H-M   'P 1'
#
loop_
_entity.id
_entity.type
_entity.pdbx_description
1 polymer ?
#
loop_
_entity_poly.entity_id
_entity_poly.type
_entity_poly.pdbx_seq_one_letter_code
_entity_poly.pdbx_strand_id
1 'polypeptide(L)'
;IISLMQEKYQDYLNLKSRVEILQHSQRHLLGEEIAWMGVNELEQLERQVDTSLRQIRSTKARFMLDQLSDLKTKEEMLLETNRDLKRKLEEDNATLTQSLWGASSSAEHSQQQQQQQGMSSYQTNLPTQEAGFFNPLQGNVAWQMSHYNPGVTNASDSATTSQNVINGFFPGWMV
;
A
#
# COMPACT_ATOMS: atom_id res chain seq x y z
N ILE A 1 48.18 23.67 -34.77
CA ILE A 1 47.87 24.21 -33.42
C ILE A 1 46.70 25.20 -33.49
N ILE A 2 46.79 26.27 -34.29
CA ILE A 2 45.72 27.27 -34.42
C ILE A 2 44.38 26.66 -34.89
N SER A 3 44.39 25.84 -35.96
CA SER A 3 43.17 25.18 -36.46
C SER A 3 42.55 24.20 -35.46
N LEU A 4 43.37 23.54 -34.63
CA LEU A 4 42.92 22.57 -33.62
C LEU A 4 42.33 23.30 -32.40
N MET A 5 42.85 24.47 -32.04
CA MET A 5 42.21 25.34 -31.04
C MET A 5 40.89 25.93 -31.53
N GLN A 6 40.81 26.29 -32.82
CA GLN A 6 39.57 26.81 -33.41
C GLN A 6 38.46 25.75 -33.43
N GLU A 7 38.79 24.50 -33.79
CA GLU A 7 37.86 23.36 -33.72
C GLU A 7 37.38 23.12 -32.28
N LYS A 8 38.30 23.01 -31.31
CA LYS A 8 37.96 22.83 -29.90
C LYS A 8 37.09 23.96 -29.33
N TYR A 9 37.36 25.19 -29.74
CA TYR A 9 36.55 26.34 -29.35
C TYR A 9 35.13 26.26 -29.94
N GLN A 10 35.01 25.84 -31.21
CA GLN A 10 33.70 25.66 -31.84
C GLN A 10 32.87 24.55 -31.19
N ASP A 11 33.51 23.43 -30.82
CA ASP A 11 32.88 22.35 -30.04
C ASP A 11 32.39 22.85 -28.68
N TYR A 12 33.22 23.63 -27.99
CA TYR A 12 32.86 24.24 -26.72
C TYR A 12 31.64 25.16 -26.86
N LEU A 13 31.60 26.00 -27.90
CA LEU A 13 30.45 26.87 -28.15
C LEU A 13 29.17 26.08 -28.44
N ASN A 14 29.27 24.98 -29.19
CA ASN A 14 28.12 24.10 -29.44
C ASN A 14 27.61 23.47 -28.14
N LEU A 15 28.53 22.93 -27.33
CA LEU A 15 28.19 22.34 -26.04
C LEU A 15 27.56 23.38 -25.10
N LYS A 16 28.14 24.58 -25.03
CA LYS A 16 27.61 25.68 -24.22
C LYS A 16 26.19 26.05 -24.62
N SER A 17 25.93 26.20 -25.92
CA SER A 17 24.58 26.49 -26.44
C SER A 17 23.57 25.40 -26.06
N ARG A 18 23.96 24.11 -26.14
CA ARG A 18 23.09 23.01 -25.71
C ARG A 18 22.76 23.06 -24.22
N VAL A 19 23.74 23.40 -23.38
CA VAL A 19 23.54 23.55 -21.94
C VAL A 19 22.57 24.70 -21.64
N GLU A 20 22.75 25.84 -22.31
CA GLU A 20 21.87 27.01 -22.14
C GLU A 20 20.41 26.70 -22.53
N ILE A 21 20.19 26.00 -23.65
CA ILE A 21 18.86 25.55 -24.08
C ILE A 21 18.25 24.62 -23.02
N LEU A 22 19.02 23.67 -22.50
CA LEU A 22 18.55 22.72 -21.50
C LEU A 22 18.18 23.42 -20.18
N GLN A 23 19.00 24.36 -19.73
CA GLN A 23 18.74 25.16 -18.53
C GLN A 23 17.48 26.02 -18.69
N HIS A 24 17.28 26.63 -19.85
CA HIS A 24 16.08 27.42 -20.12
C HIS A 24 14.84 26.52 -20.16
N SER A 25 14.92 25.35 -20.80
CA SER A 25 13.84 24.35 -20.76
C SER A 25 13.52 23.88 -19.34
N GLN A 26 14.52 23.69 -18.47
CA GLN A 26 14.29 23.32 -17.07
C GLN A 26 13.55 24.44 -16.32
N ARG A 27 13.97 25.69 -16.49
CA ARG A 27 13.29 26.86 -15.89
C ARG A 27 11.84 26.95 -16.34
N HIS A 28 11.56 26.78 -17.64
CA HIS A 28 10.19 26.73 -18.15
C HIS A 28 9.37 25.60 -17.52
N LEU A 29 9.91 24.39 -17.40
CA LEU A 29 9.23 23.26 -16.75
C LEU A 29 8.96 23.51 -15.25
N LEU A 30 9.79 24.33 -14.60
CA LEU A 30 9.59 24.78 -13.22
C LEU A 30 8.65 25.98 -13.11
N GLY A 31 8.17 26.51 -14.24
CA GLY A 31 7.28 27.66 -14.30
C GLY A 31 7.99 29.00 -14.10
N GLU A 32 9.29 29.06 -14.31
CA GLU A 32 10.06 30.29 -14.36
C GLU A 32 10.10 30.85 -15.80
N GLU A 33 10.34 32.15 -15.95
CA GLU A 33 10.55 32.80 -17.27
C GLU A 33 9.38 32.68 -18.28
N ILE A 34 8.20 32.26 -17.82
CA ILE A 34 7.00 32.04 -18.66
C ILE A 34 6.50 33.34 -19.31
N ALA A 35 6.76 34.49 -18.70
CA ALA A 35 6.22 35.79 -19.14
C ALA A 35 6.65 36.18 -20.57
N TRP A 36 7.70 35.57 -21.11
CA TRP A 36 8.23 35.84 -22.45
C TRP A 36 7.87 34.73 -23.46
N MET A 37 7.18 33.68 -23.03
CA MET A 37 6.75 32.59 -23.89
C MET A 37 5.52 32.97 -24.71
N GLY A 38 5.45 32.48 -25.95
CA GLY A 38 4.25 32.62 -26.77
C GLY A 38 3.11 31.73 -26.27
N VAL A 39 1.86 32.08 -26.62
CA VAL A 39 0.67 31.30 -26.22
C VAL A 39 0.74 29.84 -26.69
N ASN A 40 1.21 29.60 -27.91
CA ASN A 40 1.36 28.24 -28.45
C ASN A 40 2.39 27.40 -27.70
N GLU A 41 3.51 28.02 -27.30
CA GLU A 41 4.58 27.37 -26.55
C GLU A 41 4.12 27.06 -25.13
N LEU A 42 3.34 27.97 -24.52
CA LEU A 42 2.74 27.77 -23.21
C LEU A 42 1.75 26.60 -23.21
N GLU A 43 0.89 26.52 -24.23
CA GLU A 43 -0.06 25.42 -24.39
C GLU A 43 0.67 24.08 -24.62
N GLN A 44 1.79 24.09 -25.35
CA GLN A 44 2.64 22.90 -25.51
C GLN A 44 3.26 22.47 -24.17
N LEU A 45 3.79 23.42 -23.41
CA LEU A 45 4.39 23.19 -22.09
C LEU A 45 3.36 22.62 -21.12
N GLU A 46 2.15 23.19 -21.07
CA GLU A 46 1.04 22.71 -20.26
C GLU A 46 0.69 21.26 -20.60
N ARG A 47 0.47 20.95 -21.88
CA ARG A 47 0.20 19.58 -22.35
C ARG A 47 1.30 18.60 -21.96
N GLN A 48 2.56 19.02 -22.03
CA GLN A 48 3.71 18.20 -21.65
C GLN A 48 3.71 17.90 -20.14
N VAL A 49 3.52 18.93 -19.31
CA VAL A 49 3.45 18.79 -17.85
C VAL A 49 2.26 17.91 -17.46
N ASP A 50 1.07 18.15 -18.01
CA ASP A 50 -0.12 17.36 -17.73
C ASP A 50 0.04 15.89 -18.10
N THR A 51 0.64 15.62 -19.25
CA THR A 51 0.87 14.25 -19.71
C THR A 51 1.87 13.53 -18.82
N SER A 52 3.00 14.16 -18.50
CA SER A 52 4.01 13.58 -17.60
C SER A 52 3.45 13.37 -16.18
N LEU A 53 2.66 14.30 -15.66
CA LEU A 53 2.03 14.19 -14.35
C LEU A 53 1.01 13.05 -14.30
N ARG A 54 0.19 12.89 -15.34
CA ARG A 54 -0.72 11.75 -15.48
C ARG A 54 0.04 10.42 -15.50
N GLN A 55 1.14 10.34 -16.24
CA GLN A 55 1.99 9.16 -16.27
C GLN A 55 2.60 8.84 -14.90
N ILE A 56 3.19 9.83 -14.21
CA ILE A 56 3.77 9.66 -12.88
C ILE A 56 2.72 9.16 -11.89
N ARG A 57 1.54 9.78 -11.87
CA ARG A 57 0.43 9.35 -11.01
C ARG A 57 -0.03 7.93 -11.32
N SER A 58 -0.18 7.59 -12.60
CA SER A 58 -0.55 6.23 -13.03
C SER A 58 0.48 5.18 -12.61
N THR A 59 1.77 5.46 -12.81
CA THR A 59 2.85 4.56 -12.41
C THR A 59 2.90 4.38 -10.90
N LYS A 60 2.76 5.47 -10.12
CA LYS A 60 2.70 5.39 -8.66
C LYS A 60 1.50 4.59 -8.18
N ALA A 61 0.32 4.80 -8.77
CA ALA A 61 -0.88 4.05 -8.43
C ALA A 61 -0.73 2.55 -8.72
N ARG A 62 -0.21 2.20 -9.91
CA ARG A 62 0.07 0.81 -10.28
C ARG A 62 1.03 0.15 -9.30
N PHE A 63 2.15 0.80 -9.00
CA PHE A 63 3.12 0.31 -8.03
C PHE A 63 2.51 0.04 -6.65
N MET A 64 1.69 0.97 -6.14
CA MET A 64 1.02 0.77 -4.84
C MET A 64 0.01 -0.38 -4.86
N LEU A 65 -0.71 -0.58 -5.97
CA LEU A 65 -1.62 -1.71 -6.13
C LEU A 65 -0.87 -3.05 -6.17
N ASP A 66 0.26 -3.11 -6.88
CA ASP A 66 1.10 -4.30 -6.95
C ASP A 66 1.63 -4.67 -5.56
N GLN A 67 2.14 -3.67 -4.80
CA GLN A 67 2.57 -3.87 -3.42
C GLN A 67 1.44 -4.35 -2.51
N LEU A 68 0.22 -3.84 -2.69
CA LEU A 68 -0.95 -4.27 -1.93
C LEU A 68 -1.29 -5.73 -2.23
N SER A 69 -1.25 -6.16 -3.50
CA SER A 69 -1.50 -7.55 -3.88
C SER A 69 -0.44 -8.51 -3.36
N ASP A 70 0.83 -8.10 -3.37
CA ASP A 70 1.93 -8.91 -2.83
C ASP A 70 1.77 -9.12 -1.33
N LEU A 71 1.46 -8.05 -0.60
CA LEU A 71 1.21 -8.11 0.85
C LEU A 71 -0.01 -8.98 1.18
N LYS A 72 -1.10 -8.85 0.42
CA LYS A 72 -2.30 -9.68 0.60
C LYS A 72 -2.01 -11.17 0.39
N THR A 73 -1.24 -11.50 -0.65
CA THR A 73 -0.84 -12.89 -0.92
C THR A 73 0.03 -13.44 0.21
N LYS A 74 0.94 -12.61 0.74
CA LYS A 74 1.79 -12.97 1.87
C LYS A 74 0.98 -13.16 3.16
N GLU A 75 0.00 -12.30 3.41
CA GLU A 75 -0.94 -12.42 4.54
C GLU A 75 -1.67 -13.77 4.47
N GLU A 76 -2.24 -14.11 3.33
CA GLU A 76 -2.95 -15.38 3.13
C GLU A 76 -2.05 -16.60 3.37
N MET A 77 -0.82 -16.59 2.84
CA MET A 77 0.16 -17.65 3.08
C MET A 77 0.52 -17.78 4.56
N LEU A 78 0.69 -16.67 5.27
CA LEU A 78 1.01 -16.67 6.70
C LEU A 78 -0.16 -17.18 7.54
N LEU A 79 -1.40 -16.82 7.18
CA LEU A 79 -2.60 -17.32 7.86
C LEU A 79 -2.73 -18.84 7.69
N GLU A 80 -2.50 -19.37 6.48
CA GLU A 80 -2.58 -20.81 6.23
C GLU A 80 -1.49 -21.57 6.97
N THR A 81 -0.24 -21.10 6.92
CA THR A 81 0.87 -21.71 7.66
C THR A 81 0.66 -21.64 9.18
N ASN A 82 0.12 -20.54 9.71
CA ASN A 82 -0.21 -20.42 11.13
C ASN A 82 -1.32 -21.40 11.54
N ARG A 83 -2.35 -21.57 10.70
CA ARG A 83 -3.42 -22.55 10.90
C ARG A 83 -2.88 -23.98 10.93
N ASP A 84 -1.98 -24.31 10.01
CA ASP A 84 -1.31 -25.62 9.97
C ASP A 84 -0.48 -25.89 11.22
N LEU A 85 0.25 -24.89 11.72
CA LEU A 85 1.04 -25.00 12.94
C LEU A 85 0.14 -25.15 14.18
N LYS A 86 -0.94 -24.38 14.28
CA LYS A 86 -1.92 -24.50 15.38
C LYS A 86 -2.53 -25.90 15.44
N ARG A 87 -2.92 -26.44 14.27
CA ARG A 87 -3.43 -27.82 14.15
C ARG A 87 -2.40 -28.86 14.59
N LYS A 88 -1.15 -28.76 14.14
CA LYS A 88 -0.07 -29.66 14.57
C LYS A 88 0.18 -29.61 16.07
N LEU A 89 0.12 -28.41 16.68
CA LEU A 89 0.30 -28.25 18.12
C LEU A 89 -0.84 -28.92 18.89
N GLU A 90 -2.09 -28.79 18.42
CA GLU A 90 -3.24 -29.49 19.01
C GLU A 90 -3.09 -31.02 18.91
N GLU A 91 -2.62 -31.55 17.77
CA GLU A 91 -2.33 -32.97 17.58
C GLU A 91 -1.20 -33.46 18.50
N ASP A 92 -0.09 -32.73 18.61
CA ASP A 92 1.03 -33.04 19.51
C ASP A 92 0.62 -32.98 20.99
N ASN A 93 -0.22 -32.01 21.36
CA ASN A 93 -0.74 -31.92 22.73
C ASN A 93 -1.73 -33.04 23.06
N ALA A 94 -2.58 -33.42 22.11
CA ALA A 94 -3.50 -34.54 22.25
C ALA A 94 -2.76 -35.87 22.39
N THR A 95 -1.70 -36.10 21.59
CA THR A 95 -0.86 -37.30 21.67
C THR A 95 -0.05 -37.35 22.97
N LEU A 96 0.50 -36.22 23.43
CA LEU A 96 1.18 -36.13 24.73
C LEU A 96 0.22 -36.43 25.89
N THR A 97 -0.99 -35.85 25.85
CA THR A 97 -2.02 -36.09 26.85
C THR A 97 -2.46 -37.56 26.85
N GLN A 98 -2.67 -38.17 25.68
CA GLN A 98 -3.03 -39.59 25.57
C GLN A 98 -1.92 -40.52 26.09
N SER A 99 -0.65 -40.16 25.88
CA SER A 99 0.51 -40.91 26.39
C SER A 99 0.64 -40.81 27.91
N LEU A 100 0.39 -39.63 28.49
CA LEU A 100 0.45 -39.40 29.94
C LEU A 100 -0.69 -40.10 30.69
N TRP A 101 -1.91 -40.07 30.14
CA TRP A 101 -3.06 -40.77 30.70
C TRP A 101 -2.99 -42.29 30.49
N GLY A 102 -2.45 -42.75 29.35
CA GLY A 102 -2.23 -44.18 29.07
C GLY A 102 -1.18 -44.84 29.98
N ALA A 103 -0.15 -44.10 30.39
CA ALA A 103 0.85 -44.57 31.35
C ALA A 103 0.33 -44.62 32.80
N SER A 104 -0.58 -43.71 33.17
CA SER A 104 -1.18 -43.69 34.52
C SER A 104 -2.25 -44.77 34.73
N SER A 105 -2.85 -45.29 33.65
CA SER A 105 -3.86 -46.36 33.74
C SER A 105 -3.32 -47.79 33.96
N SER A 106 -1.99 -47.97 34.04
CA SER A 106 -1.39 -49.30 34.30
C SER A 106 -1.03 -49.57 35.77
N ALA A 107 -1.20 -48.59 36.66
CA ALA A 107 -0.98 -48.77 38.09
C ALA A 107 -2.23 -48.31 38.84
N GLU A 108 -3.06 -49.27 39.24
CA GLU A 108 -3.97 -49.25 40.41
C GLU A 108 -5.23 -50.09 40.13
N HIS A 109 -5.02 -51.40 40.11
CA HIS A 109 -6.05 -52.35 40.48
C HIS A 109 -6.15 -52.38 42.01
N SER A 110 -7.10 -51.66 42.60
CA SER A 110 -8.00 -52.14 43.68
C SER A 110 -8.60 -51.02 44.54
N GLN A 111 -9.91 -51.18 44.78
CA GLN A 111 -10.68 -50.76 45.95
C GLN A 111 -11.10 -49.29 46.15
N GLN A 112 -12.42 -49.15 46.02
CA GLN A 112 -13.37 -48.56 46.98
C GLN A 112 -13.93 -47.15 46.73
N GLN A 113 -15.26 -47.12 46.87
CA GLN A 113 -16.16 -45.98 46.87
C GLN A 113 -15.79 -44.93 47.92
N GLN A 114 -16.23 -43.70 47.59
CA GLN A 114 -16.63 -42.62 48.51
C GLN A 114 -15.53 -41.61 48.88
N GLN A 115 -15.51 -40.44 48.23
CA GLN A 115 -15.98 -39.17 48.83
C GLN A 115 -15.78 -37.96 47.91
N GLN A 116 -16.51 -36.93 48.28
CA GLN A 116 -16.84 -35.67 47.65
C GLN A 116 -15.67 -34.78 47.17
N GLN A 117 -16.03 -33.98 46.16
CA GLN A 117 -15.74 -32.55 45.98
C GLN A 117 -14.28 -32.08 45.99
N GLY A 118 -13.96 -31.32 44.94
CA GLY A 118 -12.91 -30.31 44.99
C GLY A 118 -11.77 -30.59 44.02
N MET A 119 -12.01 -30.31 42.74
CA MET A 119 -11.03 -29.74 41.81
C MET A 119 -11.85 -29.41 40.56
N SER A 120 -12.53 -28.26 40.60
CA SER A 120 -13.08 -27.65 39.38
C SER A 120 -11.97 -27.65 38.35
N SER A 121 -12.25 -28.29 37.22
CA SER A 121 -11.48 -28.25 35.99
C SER A 121 -10.78 -26.91 35.85
N TYR A 122 -9.45 -26.93 35.68
CA TYR A 122 -8.73 -25.78 35.14
C TYR A 122 -9.35 -25.51 33.78
N GLN A 123 -10.31 -24.60 33.80
CA GLN A 123 -10.86 -23.96 32.64
C GLN A 123 -9.69 -23.18 32.07
N THR A 124 -8.99 -23.78 31.12
CA THR A 124 -8.06 -23.06 30.26
C THR A 124 -8.93 -22.13 29.42
N ASN A 125 -9.32 -21.01 30.02
CA ASN A 125 -9.78 -19.84 29.31
C ASN A 125 -8.60 -19.42 28.44
N LEU A 126 -8.57 -19.94 27.22
CA LEU A 126 -7.76 -19.36 26.17
C LEU A 126 -8.41 -18.00 25.90
N PRO A 127 -7.76 -16.86 26.18
CA PRO A 127 -8.25 -15.61 25.65
C PRO A 127 -8.14 -15.74 24.14
N THR A 128 -9.28 -15.83 23.45
CA THR A 128 -9.36 -15.62 22.01
C THR A 128 -9.04 -14.15 21.75
N GLN A 129 -7.77 -13.76 21.94
CA GLN A 129 -7.27 -12.43 21.68
C GLN A 129 -6.54 -12.45 20.35
N GLU A 130 -7.29 -12.68 19.26
CA GLU A 130 -6.80 -12.40 17.90
C GLU A 130 -7.89 -11.71 17.06
N ALA A 131 -8.76 -10.91 17.68
CA ALA A 131 -9.62 -9.97 16.94
C ALA A 131 -8.92 -8.62 16.66
N GLY A 132 -7.63 -8.46 17.01
CA GLY A 132 -7.01 -7.13 17.12
C GLY A 132 -5.75 -6.88 16.29
N PHE A 133 -5.09 -7.90 15.74
CA PHE A 133 -3.78 -7.65 15.11
C PHE A 133 -3.83 -7.50 13.60
N PHE A 134 -4.72 -8.20 12.92
CA PHE A 134 -4.87 -8.10 11.48
C PHE A 134 -6.36 -8.03 11.16
N ASN A 135 -6.83 -6.81 10.88
CA ASN A 135 -8.00 -6.67 10.04
C ASN A 135 -7.53 -7.05 8.63
N PRO A 136 -8.04 -8.17 8.04
CA PRO A 136 -7.77 -8.44 6.64
C PRO A 136 -8.18 -7.20 5.86
N LEU A 137 -7.43 -6.88 4.81
CA LEU A 137 -7.79 -5.83 3.86
C LEU A 137 -9.05 -6.27 3.10
N GLN A 138 -10.18 -6.34 3.79
CA GLN A 138 -11.52 -6.46 3.25
C GLN A 138 -11.99 -5.08 2.77
N GLY A 139 -11.05 -4.32 2.21
CA GLY A 139 -11.30 -3.15 1.41
C GLY A 139 -11.60 -3.60 0.01
N ASN A 140 -12.84 -4.04 -0.22
CA ASN A 140 -13.43 -3.91 -1.54
C ASN A 140 -13.74 -2.41 -1.74
N VAL A 141 -12.68 -1.60 -1.80
CA VAL A 141 -12.75 -0.28 -2.41
C VAL A 141 -12.73 -0.57 -3.90
N ALA A 142 -13.92 -0.75 -4.44
CA ALA A 142 -14.18 -0.48 -5.84
C ALA A 142 -13.75 0.97 -6.09
N TRP A 143 -12.45 1.20 -6.26
CA TRP A 143 -11.94 2.40 -6.85
C TRP A 143 -12.36 2.31 -8.31
N GLN A 144 -13.59 2.75 -8.55
CA GLN A 144 -14.01 3.30 -9.83
C GLN A 144 -13.10 4.49 -10.12
N MET A 145 -11.86 4.22 -10.47
CA MET A 145 -11.12 5.06 -11.38
C MET A 145 -11.71 4.78 -12.76
N SER A 146 -12.97 5.20 -12.94
CA SER A 146 -13.66 5.11 -14.22
C SER A 146 -12.74 5.73 -15.26
N HIS A 147 -12.44 4.93 -16.28
CA HIS A 147 -11.71 5.29 -17.47
C HIS A 147 -12.08 6.72 -17.91
N TYR A 148 -11.14 7.65 -17.80
CA TYR A 148 -11.32 9.00 -18.31
C TYR A 148 -11.29 8.94 -19.84
N ASN A 149 -12.46 8.86 -20.47
CA ASN A 149 -12.65 8.96 -21.92
C ASN A 149 -13.28 10.34 -22.22
N PRO A 150 -12.65 11.21 -23.03
CA PRO A 150 -13.18 12.54 -23.28
C PRO A 150 -14.21 12.48 -24.41
N GLY A 151 -15.43 12.91 -24.11
CA GLY A 151 -16.38 13.34 -25.13
C GLY A 151 -17.76 12.75 -24.97
N VAL A 152 -18.61 13.40 -24.17
CA VAL A 152 -19.99 13.78 -24.58
C VAL A 152 -20.39 15.01 -23.75
N THR A 153 -20.89 16.03 -24.44
CA THR A 153 -21.44 17.27 -23.90
C THR A 153 -22.83 17.08 -23.29
N ASN A 154 -23.06 17.81 -22.19
CA ASN A 154 -24.34 18.29 -21.64
C ASN A 154 -25.41 17.27 -21.22
N ALA A 155 -25.65 17.19 -19.91
CA ALA A 155 -26.99 17.31 -19.34
C ALA A 155 -26.89 17.77 -17.89
N SER A 156 -27.65 18.82 -17.59
CA SER A 156 -27.93 19.38 -16.29
C SER A 156 -28.57 18.37 -15.34
N ASP A 157 -28.27 18.44 -14.04
CA ASP A 157 -29.27 18.86 -13.06
C ASP A 157 -28.79 18.78 -11.60
N SER A 158 -29.11 19.88 -10.92
CA SER A 158 -29.59 19.99 -9.54
C SER A 158 -28.66 19.77 -8.35
N ALA A 159 -28.56 20.88 -7.61
CA ALA A 159 -27.84 21.09 -6.37
C ALA A 159 -28.52 20.45 -5.15
N THR A 160 -27.73 20.21 -4.09
CA THR A 160 -28.15 20.50 -2.72
C THR A 160 -26.98 20.96 -1.87
N THR A 161 -27.14 22.17 -1.35
CA THR A 161 -26.35 22.92 -0.38
C THR A 161 -26.13 22.19 0.94
N SER A 162 -24.93 22.33 1.51
CA SER A 162 -24.72 22.47 2.97
C SER A 162 -23.40 23.21 3.23
N GLN A 163 -23.51 24.44 3.72
CA GLN A 163 -22.39 25.25 4.22
C GLN A 163 -22.09 24.87 5.68
N ASN A 164 -20.81 24.73 6.06
CA ASN A 164 -20.31 25.21 7.36
C ASN A 164 -18.76 25.19 7.45
N VAL A 165 -18.18 26.40 7.36
CA VAL A 165 -17.16 27.02 8.24
C VAL A 165 -15.94 26.21 8.74
N ILE A 166 -14.77 26.60 8.19
CA ILE A 166 -13.44 26.85 8.80
C ILE A 166 -12.68 25.72 9.55
N ASN A 167 -11.42 25.56 9.12
CA ASN A 167 -10.26 24.88 9.74
C ASN A 167 -10.05 23.37 9.52
N GLY A 168 -9.08 23.06 8.65
CA GLY A 168 -8.05 22.05 8.86
C GLY A 168 -8.51 20.61 9.14
N PHE A 169 -9.01 19.92 8.12
CA PHE A 169 -9.23 18.47 8.19
C PHE A 169 -7.94 17.72 7.84
N PHE A 170 -7.11 17.42 8.84
CA PHE A 170 -6.04 16.42 8.70
C PHE A 170 -6.67 15.03 8.82
N PRO A 171 -6.48 14.11 7.85
CA PRO A 171 -7.01 12.76 7.97
C PRO A 171 -6.21 11.97 9.02
N GLY A 172 -6.91 11.14 9.81
CA GLY A 172 -6.39 10.42 10.98
C GLY A 172 -5.31 9.34 10.74
N TRP A 173 -4.58 9.38 9.63
CA TRP A 173 -3.29 8.69 9.46
C TRP A 173 -2.10 9.57 9.86
N MET A 174 -2.35 10.85 10.15
CA MET A 174 -1.36 11.84 10.56
C MET A 174 -1.59 12.32 12.01
N VAL A 175 -1.76 11.36 12.93
CA VAL A 175 -1.62 11.55 14.38
C VAL A 175 -0.70 10.45 14.90
#